data_AF-A0A966PRC0-F1
#
_entry.id   AF-A0A966PRC0-F1
#
_cell.length_a   1.000
_cell.length_b   1.000
_cell.length_c   1.000
_cell.angle_alpha   90.00
_cell.angle_beta   90.00
_cell.angle_gamma   90.00
#
_symmetry.space_group_name_H-M   'P 1'
#
loop_
_entity.id
_entity.type
_entity.pdbx_description
1 polymer ?
#
loop_
_entity_poly.entity_id
_entity_poly.type
_entity_poly.pdbx_seq_one_letter_code
_entity_poly.pdbx_strand_id
1 'polypeptide(L)'
;MSELNPNAPVTEWELDEWSRETRAELTAMLIEAGVAHRWDDTVLIAESAREVDIEEILDEIENLEDEIEEQDDDIDQADTKVLAQLSGVAQKIARNPSDANSVASLERLLETIDATSAPGDMSDSVWRQIKDLASQVEDALVGGDRADEVLAMDLASRLVAILRPNL
;
A
#
# COMPACT_ATOMS: atom_id res chain seq x y z
N MET A 1 2.06 25.48 -27.50
CA MET A 1 1.61 24.31 -28.28
C MET A 1 2.36 24.35 -29.60
N SER A 2 3.27 23.42 -29.82
CA SER A 2 3.95 23.26 -31.11
C SER A 2 3.02 22.52 -32.05
N GLU A 3 2.68 23.14 -33.19
CA GLU A 3 1.85 22.51 -34.22
C GLU A 3 2.68 21.52 -35.04
N LEU A 4 2.13 20.33 -35.34
CA LEU A 4 2.78 19.33 -36.18
C LEU A 4 3.03 19.88 -37.58
N ASN A 5 4.23 19.62 -38.12
CA ASN A 5 4.53 20.01 -39.50
C ASN A 5 3.80 19.09 -40.50
N PRO A 6 2.91 19.62 -41.37
CA PRO A 6 2.13 18.79 -42.30
C PRO A 6 2.95 18.08 -43.39
N ASN A 7 4.25 18.39 -43.52
CA ASN A 7 5.15 17.74 -44.46
C ASN A 7 6.16 16.79 -43.78
N ALA A 8 6.15 16.70 -42.45
CA ALA A 8 7.01 15.77 -41.72
C ALA A 8 6.36 14.37 -41.63
N PRO A 9 7.14 13.27 -41.69
CA PRO A 9 6.61 11.96 -41.37
C PRO A 9 6.14 11.93 -39.92
N VAL A 10 4.99 11.29 -39.68
CA VAL A 10 4.40 11.10 -38.37
C VAL A 10 4.33 9.63 -38.03
N THR A 11 4.49 9.32 -36.74
CA THR A 11 4.26 8.01 -36.14
C THR A 11 2.98 8.09 -35.29
N GLU A 12 2.26 6.98 -35.21
CA GLU A 12 0.99 6.85 -34.48
C GLU A 12 1.16 5.78 -33.40
N TRP A 13 0.75 6.07 -32.17
CA TRP A 13 0.74 5.12 -31.04
C TRP A 13 -0.69 4.91 -30.58
N GLU A 14 -1.16 3.66 -30.60
CA GLU A 14 -2.48 3.27 -30.14
C GLU A 14 -2.46 3.09 -28.61
N LEU A 15 -3.06 4.01 -27.87
CA LEU A 15 -3.06 4.02 -26.40
C LEU A 15 -4.48 3.87 -25.86
N ASP A 16 -5.26 2.94 -26.41
CA ASP A 16 -6.66 2.70 -25.98
C ASP A 16 -6.75 1.97 -24.65
N GLU A 17 -5.74 1.16 -24.32
CA GLU A 17 -5.59 0.50 -23.02
C GLU A 17 -5.23 1.47 -21.89
N TRP A 18 -4.69 2.65 -22.22
CA TRP A 18 -4.29 3.65 -21.23
C TRP A 18 -5.48 4.43 -20.69
N SER A 19 -5.48 4.63 -19.37
CA SER A 19 -6.49 5.45 -18.71
C SER A 19 -6.47 6.89 -19.22
N ARG A 20 -7.58 7.63 -19.03
CA ARG A 20 -7.63 9.04 -19.40
C ARG A 20 -6.65 9.89 -18.58
N GLU A 21 -6.34 9.45 -17.36
CA GLU A 21 -5.43 10.13 -16.44
C GLU A 21 -3.99 9.91 -16.89
N THR A 22 -3.61 8.65 -17.16
CA THR A 22 -2.29 8.29 -17.70
C THR A 22 -2.00 9.02 -19.02
N ARG A 23 -2.97 9.11 -19.95
CA ARG A 23 -2.81 9.89 -21.20
C ARG A 23 -2.67 11.40 -20.97
N ALA A 24 -3.27 11.93 -19.92
CA ALA A 24 -3.11 13.34 -19.56
C ALA A 24 -1.71 13.63 -19.00
N GLU A 25 -1.16 12.70 -18.24
CA GLU A 25 0.22 12.74 -17.74
C GLU A 25 1.23 12.65 -18.88
N LEU A 26 1.07 11.68 -19.79
CA LEU A 26 1.85 11.59 -21.03
C LEU A 26 1.83 12.90 -21.82
N THR A 27 0.67 13.52 -21.95
CA THR A 27 0.54 14.81 -22.62
C THR A 27 1.37 15.90 -21.93
N ALA A 28 1.41 15.94 -20.60
CA ALA A 28 2.21 16.90 -19.86
C ALA A 28 3.71 16.68 -20.11
N MET A 29 4.18 15.43 -20.03
CA MET A 29 5.59 15.09 -20.27
C MET A 29 6.04 15.40 -21.69
N LEU A 30 5.20 15.12 -22.70
CA LEU A 30 5.48 15.49 -24.09
C LEU A 30 5.59 17.00 -24.28
N ILE A 31 4.76 17.80 -23.58
CA ILE A 31 4.85 19.26 -23.60
C ILE A 31 6.17 19.72 -22.96
N GLU A 32 6.56 19.14 -21.83
CA GLU A 32 7.82 19.47 -21.13
C GLU A 32 9.05 19.09 -21.96
N ALA A 33 9.01 17.95 -22.65
CA ALA A 33 10.02 17.50 -23.60
C ALA A 33 10.01 18.29 -24.93
N GLY A 34 9.07 19.23 -25.08
CA GLY A 34 8.93 20.06 -26.28
C GLY A 34 8.54 19.27 -27.54
N VAL A 35 7.92 18.11 -27.38
CA VAL A 35 7.50 17.22 -28.48
C VAL A 35 6.20 17.74 -29.08
N ALA A 36 6.23 18.05 -30.37
CA ALA A 36 5.03 18.38 -31.13
C ALA A 36 4.18 17.11 -31.32
N HIS A 37 2.95 17.13 -30.85
CA HIS A 37 2.04 15.99 -30.88
C HIS A 37 0.59 16.44 -31.08
N ARG A 38 -0.27 15.48 -31.44
CA ARG A 38 -1.71 15.59 -31.60
C ARG A 38 -2.36 14.30 -31.11
N TRP A 39 -3.54 14.43 -30.50
CA TRP A 39 -4.39 13.29 -30.17
C TRP A 39 -5.49 13.12 -31.22
N ASP A 40 -5.73 11.88 -31.63
CA ASP A 40 -6.92 11.43 -32.37
C ASP A 40 -7.60 10.36 -31.52
N ASP A 41 -8.58 10.77 -30.71
CA ASP A 41 -9.21 9.93 -29.68
C ASP A 41 -8.20 9.33 -28.69
N THR A 42 -7.91 8.04 -28.77
CA THR A 42 -6.90 7.32 -27.97
C THR A 42 -5.54 7.19 -28.67
N VAL A 43 -5.40 7.71 -29.90
CA VAL A 43 -4.19 7.59 -30.69
C VAL A 43 -3.33 8.84 -30.55
N LEU A 44 -2.10 8.67 -30.08
CA LEU A 44 -1.09 9.73 -30.08
C LEU A 44 -0.44 9.79 -31.45
N ILE A 45 -0.32 10.99 -32.01
CA ILE A 45 0.31 11.23 -33.31
C ILE A 45 1.39 12.28 -33.12
N ALA A 46 2.63 11.97 -33.48
CA ALA A 46 3.76 12.88 -33.35
C ALA A 46 4.77 12.73 -34.50
N GLU A 47 5.72 13.64 -34.61
CA GLU A 47 6.75 13.56 -35.65
C GLU A 47 7.65 12.33 -35.43
N SER A 48 7.84 11.50 -36.45
CA SER A 48 8.67 10.28 -36.37
C SER A 48 10.12 10.57 -35.98
N ALA A 49 10.60 11.81 -36.16
CA ALA A 49 11.94 12.22 -35.73
C ALA A 49 12.12 12.24 -34.19
N ARG A 50 11.01 12.26 -33.44
CA ARG A 50 10.97 12.24 -31.96
C ARG A 50 10.49 10.90 -31.41
N GLU A 51 10.41 9.87 -32.25
CA GLU A 51 9.94 8.53 -31.87
C GLU A 51 10.70 7.99 -30.65
N VAL A 52 12.03 8.08 -30.66
CA VAL A 52 12.86 7.64 -29.52
C VAL A 52 12.54 8.41 -28.24
N ASP A 53 12.39 9.75 -28.32
CA ASP A 53 12.05 10.55 -27.13
C ASP A 53 10.65 10.18 -26.59
N ILE A 54 9.72 9.78 -27.46
CA ILE A 54 8.36 9.39 -27.08
C ILE A 54 8.35 7.99 -26.48
N GLU A 55 9.07 7.04 -27.07
CA GLU A 55 9.23 5.69 -26.52
C GLU A 55 9.86 5.75 -25.11
N GLU A 56 10.88 6.56 -24.90
CA GLU A 56 11.47 6.74 -23.56
C GLU A 56 10.46 7.31 -22.53
N ILE A 57 9.58 8.23 -22.95
CA ILE A 57 8.55 8.79 -22.08
C ILE A 57 7.43 7.75 -21.81
N LEU A 58 7.05 6.96 -22.81
CA LEU A 58 6.08 5.88 -22.65
C LEU A 58 6.60 4.84 -21.65
N ASP A 59 7.84 4.37 -21.84
CA ASP A 59 8.51 3.44 -20.92
C ASP A 59 8.60 4.01 -19.49
N GLU A 60 8.87 5.31 -19.33
CA GLU A 60 8.96 5.95 -18.01
C GLU A 60 7.61 5.95 -17.27
N ILE A 61 6.51 6.19 -17.98
CA ILE A 61 5.16 6.17 -17.38
C ILE A 61 4.74 4.74 -17.04
N GLU A 62 4.97 3.78 -17.95
CA GLU A 62 4.66 2.36 -17.69
C GLU A 62 5.42 1.87 -16.46
N ASN A 63 6.72 2.15 -16.37
CA ASN A 63 7.52 1.77 -15.20
C ASN A 63 7.04 2.46 -13.91
N LEU A 64 6.53 3.70 -13.97
CA LEU A 64 5.97 4.37 -12.81
C LEU A 64 4.66 3.72 -12.34
N GLU A 65 3.81 3.29 -13.27
CA GLU A 65 2.58 2.53 -12.96
C GLU A 65 2.92 1.16 -12.35
N ASP A 66 3.86 0.42 -12.93
CA ASP A 66 4.37 -0.85 -12.38
C ASP A 66 4.95 -0.65 -10.96
N GLU A 67 5.76 0.39 -10.72
CA GLU A 67 6.33 0.66 -9.38
C GLU A 67 5.24 1.01 -8.34
N ILE A 68 4.13 1.62 -8.75
CA ILE A 68 3.00 1.89 -7.85
C ILE A 68 2.26 0.59 -7.53
N GLU A 69 2.01 -0.26 -8.52
CA GLU A 69 1.37 -1.56 -8.32
C GLU A 69 2.24 -2.49 -7.45
N GLU A 70 3.55 -2.57 -7.69
CA GLU A 70 4.47 -3.37 -6.87
C GLU A 70 4.55 -2.89 -5.41
N GLN A 71 4.44 -1.59 -5.17
CA GLN A 71 4.39 -1.05 -3.81
C GLN A 71 3.07 -1.38 -3.11
N ASP A 72 1.93 -1.35 -3.83
CA ASP A 72 0.63 -1.74 -3.28
C ASP A 72 0.65 -3.22 -2.86
N ASP A 73 1.17 -4.10 -3.73
CA ASP A 73 1.34 -5.54 -3.46
C ASP A 73 2.30 -5.85 -2.29
N ASP A 74 3.39 -5.09 -2.11
CA ASP A 74 4.32 -5.29 -0.98
C ASP A 74 3.72 -4.78 0.35
N ILE A 75 2.95 -3.68 0.30
CA ILE A 75 2.19 -3.15 1.43
C ILE A 75 1.13 -4.16 1.86
N ASP A 76 0.33 -4.70 0.94
CA ASP A 76 -0.70 -5.70 1.23
C ASP A 76 -0.11 -6.99 1.86
N GLN A 77 1.06 -7.43 1.40
CA GLN A 77 1.76 -8.59 1.97
C GLN A 77 2.32 -8.29 3.37
N ALA A 78 2.89 -7.12 3.59
CA ALA A 78 3.38 -6.68 4.89
C ALA A 78 2.23 -6.56 5.91
N ASP A 79 1.13 -5.97 5.48
CA ASP A 79 -0.11 -5.78 6.23
C ASP A 79 -0.74 -7.10 6.65
N THR A 80 -0.88 -8.03 5.71
CA THR A 80 -1.38 -9.39 5.97
C THR A 80 -0.48 -10.12 6.97
N LYS A 81 0.84 -9.99 6.83
CA LYS A 81 1.82 -10.63 7.72
C LYS A 81 1.76 -10.04 9.14
N VAL A 82 1.60 -8.73 9.29
CA VAL A 82 1.46 -8.05 10.58
C VAL A 82 0.19 -8.53 11.29
N LEU A 83 -0.95 -8.57 10.59
CA LEU A 83 -2.21 -9.07 11.13
C LEU A 83 -2.12 -10.54 11.56
N ALA A 84 -1.48 -11.39 10.74
CA ALA A 84 -1.27 -12.80 11.06
C ALA A 84 -0.35 -12.99 12.29
N GLN A 85 0.71 -12.19 12.40
CA GLN A 85 1.61 -12.19 13.56
C GLN A 85 0.91 -11.75 14.83
N LEU A 86 0.16 -10.65 14.78
CA LEU A 86 -0.61 -10.12 15.92
C LEU A 86 -1.66 -11.14 16.38
N SER A 87 -2.39 -11.75 15.45
CA SER A 87 -3.36 -12.80 15.76
C SER A 87 -2.69 -14.03 16.39
N GLY A 88 -1.54 -14.46 15.88
CA GLY A 88 -0.78 -15.57 16.43
C GLY A 88 -0.28 -15.32 17.85
N VAL A 89 0.23 -14.12 18.13
CA VAL A 89 0.68 -13.72 19.47
C VAL A 89 -0.51 -13.59 20.42
N ALA A 90 -1.60 -12.94 20.01
CA ALA A 90 -2.81 -12.81 20.82
C ALA A 90 -3.41 -14.19 21.17
N GLN A 91 -3.44 -15.14 20.23
CA GLN A 91 -3.88 -16.51 20.50
C GLN A 91 -2.98 -17.23 21.52
N LYS A 92 -1.66 -17.02 21.45
CA LYS A 92 -0.72 -17.59 22.43
C LYS A 92 -0.94 -17.00 23.81
N ILE A 93 -1.09 -15.69 23.92
CA ILE A 93 -1.36 -14.99 25.19
C ILE A 93 -2.71 -15.43 25.78
N ALA A 94 -3.75 -15.54 24.95
CA ALA A 94 -5.06 -16.03 25.38
C ALA A 94 -5.01 -17.45 25.97
N ARG A 95 -4.05 -18.28 25.52
CA ARG A 95 -3.86 -19.64 26.03
C ARG A 95 -2.86 -19.72 27.19
N ASN A 96 -1.83 -18.88 27.16
CA ASN A 96 -0.73 -18.87 28.12
C ASN A 96 -0.20 -17.43 28.31
N PRO A 97 -0.83 -16.61 29.15
CA PRO A 97 -0.50 -15.19 29.31
C PRO A 97 0.86 -14.95 29.97
N SER A 98 1.37 -15.91 30.74
CA SER A 98 2.67 -15.83 31.40
C SER A 98 3.84 -16.23 30.48
N ASP A 99 3.59 -16.47 29.19
CA ASP A 99 4.64 -16.82 28.23
C ASP A 99 5.48 -15.59 27.86
N ALA A 100 6.67 -15.49 28.46
CA ALA A 100 7.59 -14.36 28.26
C ALA A 100 7.94 -14.09 26.78
N ASN A 101 7.98 -15.12 25.93
CA ASN A 101 8.22 -14.94 24.49
C ASN A 101 7.05 -14.27 23.79
N SER A 102 5.82 -14.63 24.17
CA SER A 102 4.60 -14.04 23.61
C SER A 102 4.43 -12.59 24.06
N VAL A 103 4.75 -12.28 25.33
CA VAL A 103 4.79 -10.89 25.85
C VAL A 103 5.80 -10.05 25.06
N ALA A 104 7.06 -10.49 24.98
CA ALA A 104 8.10 -9.76 24.25
C ALA A 104 7.82 -9.66 22.74
N SER A 105 7.04 -10.59 22.18
CA SER A 105 6.60 -10.50 20.78
C SER A 105 5.48 -9.48 20.61
N LEU A 106 4.56 -9.36 21.58
CA LEU A 106 3.51 -8.36 21.57
C LEU A 106 4.09 -6.94 21.67
N GLU A 107 5.05 -6.70 22.56
CA GLU A 107 5.72 -5.40 22.70
C GLU A 107 6.35 -4.93 21.38
N ARG A 108 7.13 -5.79 20.71
CA ARG A 108 7.73 -5.45 19.41
C ARG A 108 6.69 -5.17 18.32
N LEU A 109 5.59 -5.94 18.32
CA LEU A 109 4.52 -5.74 17.35
C LEU A 109 3.81 -4.41 17.62
N LEU A 110 3.56 -4.05 18.88
CA LEU A 110 2.99 -2.76 19.28
C LEU A 110 3.85 -1.59 18.77
N GLU A 111 5.17 -1.63 18.99
CA GLU A 111 6.09 -0.61 18.48
C GLU A 111 6.02 -0.46 16.95
N THR A 112 5.82 -1.57 16.24
CA THR A 112 5.74 -1.60 14.77
C THR A 112 4.41 -1.02 14.29
N ILE A 113 3.28 -1.45 14.87
CA ILE A 113 1.94 -1.04 14.42
C ILE A 113 1.54 0.37 14.86
N ASP A 114 2.17 0.92 15.90
CA ASP A 114 1.91 2.30 16.31
C ASP A 114 2.35 3.31 15.24
N ALA A 115 3.45 3.00 14.54
CA ALA A 115 3.98 3.82 13.45
C ALA A 115 3.22 3.66 12.11
N THR A 116 2.33 2.67 12.00
CA THR A 116 1.67 2.31 10.74
C THR A 116 0.18 2.68 10.74
N SER A 117 -0.30 3.10 9.56
CA SER A 117 -1.72 3.30 9.25
C SER A 117 -2.49 1.98 9.22
N ALA A 118 -3.81 2.04 9.01
CA ALA A 118 -4.63 0.84 8.92
C ALA A 118 -4.18 -0.03 7.73
N PRO A 119 -3.98 -1.35 7.93
CA PRO A 119 -3.54 -2.26 6.88
C PRO A 119 -4.66 -2.56 5.86
N GLY A 120 -4.34 -2.55 4.57
CA GLY A 120 -5.25 -2.80 3.44
C GLY A 120 -6.56 -1.98 3.48
N ASP A 121 -7.69 -2.61 3.13
CA ASP A 121 -9.04 -2.00 3.17
C ASP A 121 -9.62 -1.81 4.60
N MET A 122 -8.83 -2.01 5.66
CA MET A 122 -9.33 -1.91 7.02
C MET A 122 -9.70 -0.47 7.38
N SER A 123 -10.89 -0.29 7.96
CA SER A 123 -11.27 1.03 8.48
C SER A 123 -10.38 1.49 9.64
N ASP A 124 -9.95 2.76 9.63
CA ASP A 124 -9.14 3.39 10.70
C ASP A 124 -9.71 3.18 12.11
N SER A 125 -11.04 3.13 12.24
CA SER A 125 -11.71 2.90 13.53
C SER A 125 -11.47 1.48 14.06
N VAL A 126 -11.46 0.48 13.17
CA VAL A 126 -11.20 -0.92 13.53
C VAL A 126 -9.71 -1.09 13.87
N TRP A 127 -8.83 -0.47 13.07
CA TRP A 127 -7.40 -0.50 13.33
C TRP A 127 -7.04 0.13 14.69
N ARG A 128 -7.62 1.31 14.99
CA ARG A 128 -7.44 1.95 16.30
C ARG A 128 -7.93 1.06 17.44
N GLN A 129 -9.03 0.34 17.26
CA GLN A 129 -9.55 -0.60 18.25
C GLN A 129 -8.62 -1.81 18.46
N ILE A 130 -8.01 -2.32 17.40
CA ILE A 130 -7.01 -3.39 17.46
C ILE A 130 -5.79 -2.93 18.26
N LYS A 131 -5.25 -1.73 17.97
CA LYS A 131 -4.11 -1.16 18.71
C LYS A 131 -4.42 -0.94 20.18
N ASP A 132 -5.59 -0.38 20.49
CA ASP A 132 -6.05 -0.15 21.85
C ASP A 132 -6.20 -1.45 22.64
N LEU A 133 -6.78 -2.50 22.06
CA LEU A 133 -6.88 -3.81 22.70
C LEU A 133 -5.50 -4.46 22.90
N ALA A 134 -4.62 -4.40 21.91
CA ALA A 134 -3.28 -4.96 22.01
C ALA A 134 -2.46 -4.25 23.10
N SER A 135 -2.57 -2.93 23.23
CA SER A 135 -1.94 -2.16 24.30
C SER A 135 -2.52 -2.51 25.67
N GLN A 136 -3.83 -2.69 25.80
CA GLN A 136 -4.44 -3.14 27.07
C GLN A 136 -3.99 -4.55 27.48
N VAL A 137 -3.73 -5.45 26.51
CA VAL A 137 -3.17 -6.78 26.81
C VAL A 137 -1.74 -6.65 27.35
N GLU A 138 -0.93 -5.79 26.76
CA GLU A 138 0.46 -5.54 27.20
C GLU A 138 0.49 -4.86 28.58
N ASP A 139 -0.32 -3.84 28.82
CA ASP A 139 -0.45 -3.17 30.12
C ASP A 139 -0.91 -4.14 31.23
N ALA A 140 -1.85 -5.04 30.93
CA ALA A 140 -2.29 -6.06 31.90
C ALA A 140 -1.16 -7.05 32.27
N LEU A 141 -0.19 -7.27 31.38
CA LEU A 141 0.92 -8.21 31.60
C LEU A 141 2.16 -7.54 32.21
N VAL A 142 2.42 -6.28 31.87
CA VAL A 142 3.69 -5.58 32.16
C VAL A 142 3.50 -4.30 32.99
N GLY A 143 2.33 -3.66 32.93
CA GLY A 143 2.07 -2.34 33.53
C GLY A 143 1.90 -2.30 35.06
N GLY A 144 1.70 -3.46 35.71
CA GLY A 144 1.44 -3.57 37.15
C GLY A 144 2.54 -4.26 37.97
N ASP A 145 2.44 -4.19 39.31
CA ASP A 145 3.33 -4.88 40.27
C ASP A 145 3.26 -6.43 40.12
N ARG A 146 2.16 -6.93 39.53
CA ARG A 146 1.95 -8.32 39.12
C ARG A 146 1.04 -8.35 37.88
N ALA A 147 1.34 -9.25 36.95
CA ALA A 147 0.52 -9.50 35.76
C ALA A 147 -0.91 -9.95 36.12
N ASP A 148 -1.92 -9.31 35.51
CA ASP A 148 -3.32 -9.74 35.56
C ASP A 148 -3.61 -10.70 34.40
N GLU A 149 -3.24 -11.96 34.61
CA GLU A 149 -3.38 -13.02 33.61
C GLU A 149 -4.82 -13.24 33.16
N VAL A 150 -5.80 -13.03 34.05
CA VAL A 150 -7.23 -13.23 33.75
C VAL A 150 -7.71 -12.13 32.80
N LEU A 151 -7.35 -10.87 33.10
CA LEU A 151 -7.67 -9.74 32.23
C LEU A 151 -6.97 -9.87 30.87
N ALA A 152 -5.67 -10.23 30.87
CA ALA A 152 -4.90 -10.42 29.65
C ALA A 152 -5.50 -11.50 28.73
N MET A 153 -5.96 -12.63 29.30
CA MET A 153 -6.63 -13.69 28.54
C MET A 153 -7.94 -13.21 27.88
N ASP A 154 -8.77 -12.47 28.61
CA ASP A 154 -10.05 -11.96 28.08
C ASP A 154 -9.82 -10.92 26.97
N LEU A 155 -8.92 -9.98 27.19
CA LEU A 155 -8.55 -8.96 26.20
C LEU A 155 -7.92 -9.58 24.94
N ALA A 156 -7.01 -10.54 25.12
CA ALA A 156 -6.40 -11.25 24.00
C ALA A 156 -7.43 -12.06 23.20
N SER A 157 -8.40 -12.68 23.87
CA SER A 157 -9.50 -13.39 23.19
C SER A 157 -10.37 -12.45 22.36
N ARG A 158 -10.65 -11.25 22.86
CA ARG A 158 -11.39 -10.20 22.11
C ARG A 158 -10.59 -9.70 20.92
N LEU A 159 -9.29 -9.47 21.10
CA LEU A 159 -8.39 -9.06 20.03
C LEU A 159 -8.40 -10.08 18.88
N VAL A 160 -8.30 -11.39 19.18
CA VAL A 160 -8.39 -12.46 18.17
C VAL A 160 -9.75 -12.45 17.46
N ALA A 161 -10.85 -12.18 18.16
CA ALA A 161 -12.17 -12.15 17.56
C ALA A 161 -12.33 -11.00 16.54
N ILE A 162 -11.68 -9.86 16.78
CA ILE A 162 -11.68 -8.71 15.87
C ILE A 162 -10.72 -8.91 14.70
N LEU A 163 -9.61 -9.64 14.91
CA LEU A 163 -8.65 -9.95 13.85
C LEU A 163 -9.16 -10.99 12.86
N ARG A 164 -9.90 -12.01 13.31
CA ARG A 164 -10.43 -13.10 12.45
C ARG A 164 -11.16 -12.68 11.16
N PRO A 165 -12.06 -11.68 11.16
CA PRO A 165 -12.72 -11.25 9.92
C PRO A 165 -11.81 -10.47 8.96
N ASN A 166 -10.59 -10.10 9.38
CA ASN A 166 -9.63 -9.32 8.62
C ASN A 166 -8.36 -10.13 8.25
N LEU A 167 -8.45 -11.46 8.25
CA LEU A 167 -7.38 -12.41 7.92
C LEU A 167 -7.75 -13.27 6.71
#